data_AF-A0AA85FVT9-F1
#
_entry.id   AF-A0AA85FVT9-F1
#
_cell.length_a   1.000
_cell.length_b   1.000
_cell.length_c   1.000
_cell.angle_alpha   90.00
_cell.angle_beta   90.00
_cell.angle_gamma   90.00
#
_symmetry.space_group_name_H-M   'P 1'
#
loop_
_entity.id
_entity.type
_entity.pdbx_description
1 polymer ?
#
loop_
_entity_poly.entity_id
_entity_poly.type
_entity_poly.pdbx_seq_one_letter_code
_entity_poly.pdbx_strand_id
1 'polypeptide(L)'
;MPINLPHILRQVEEACKASPCNQKFCRLVAVSKEKPIQSIIKAYNFGQRHFGENKIIHLYDKSYAPELINSCPDIKWHFIGRIQSNKIRKLAGVNNLYMVETVDSMDHADILNSTWGLNHQIPLNIMIQVNTSGEPRNSALLHNSIFREEWHQTH
;
A
#
# COMPACT_ATOMS: atom_id res chain seq x y z
N MET A 1 -1.08 15.74 18.62
CA MET A 1 -2.52 15.47 18.81
C MET A 1 -2.73 13.96 18.92
N PRO A 2 -3.49 13.45 19.91
CA PRO A 2 -3.79 12.04 19.97
C PRO A 2 -4.57 11.63 18.71
N ILE A 3 -4.20 10.49 18.13
CA ILE A 3 -4.90 9.86 17.02
C ILE A 3 -6.37 9.61 17.45
N ASN A 4 -7.33 10.22 16.77
CA ASN A 4 -8.76 9.97 17.01
C ASN A 4 -9.26 8.83 16.10
N LEU A 5 -8.60 7.68 16.19
CA LEU A 5 -8.93 6.51 15.37
C LEU A 5 -10.40 6.07 15.54
N PRO A 6 -11.00 6.06 16.75
CA PRO A 6 -12.41 5.70 16.91
C PRO A 6 -13.36 6.62 16.12
N HIS A 7 -13.09 7.93 16.09
CA HIS A 7 -13.90 8.87 15.32
C HIS A 7 -13.77 8.64 13.81
N ILE A 8 -12.55 8.39 13.32
CA ILE A 8 -12.31 8.11 11.89
C ILE A 8 -13.01 6.81 11.48
N LEU A 9 -12.91 5.76 12.30
CA LEU A 9 -13.58 4.49 12.04
C LEU A 9 -15.10 4.66 11.96
N ARG A 10 -15.69 5.45 12.86
CA ARG A 10 -17.12 5.80 12.82
C ARG A 10 -17.50 6.53 11.53
N GLN A 11 -16.71 7.51 11.11
CA GLN A 11 -16.95 8.24 9.85
C GLN A 11 -16.89 7.34 8.63
N VAL A 12 -15.92 6.41 8.59
CA VAL A 12 -15.83 5.42 7.51
C VAL A 12 -17.06 4.53 7.53
N GLU A 13 -17.47 4.01 8.69
CA GLU A 13 -18.65 3.15 8.79
C GLU A 13 -19.93 3.88 8.33
N GLU A 14 -20.12 5.13 8.76
CA GLU A 14 -21.25 5.98 8.34
C GLU A 14 -21.26 6.21 6.83
N ALA A 15 -20.10 6.48 6.23
CA ALA A 15 -19.98 6.67 4.79
C ALA A 15 -20.27 5.38 4.00
N CYS A 16 -19.81 4.22 4.48
CA CYS A 16 -20.07 2.95 3.79
C CYS A 16 -21.56 2.53 3.93
N LYS A 17 -22.22 2.85 5.06
CA LYS A 17 -23.68 2.66 5.24
C LYS A 17 -24.53 3.59 4.38
N ALA A 18 -24.09 4.82 4.15
CA ALA A 18 -24.79 5.79 3.31
C ALA A 18 -24.65 5.48 1.80
N SER A 19 -23.74 4.57 1.42
CA SER A 19 -23.51 4.21 0.02
C SER A 19 -24.63 3.28 -0.49
N PRO A 20 -25.16 3.53 -1.71
CA PRO A 20 -26.16 2.65 -2.33
C PRO A 20 -25.65 1.22 -2.54
N CYS A 21 -24.33 1.04 -2.56
CA CYS A 21 -23.66 -0.24 -2.68
C CYS A 21 -23.53 -0.90 -1.29
N ASN A 22 -24.60 -1.55 -0.82
CA ASN A 22 -24.80 -2.13 0.51
C ASN A 22 -23.82 -3.29 0.89
N GLN A 23 -22.64 -3.38 0.28
CA GLN A 23 -21.69 -4.50 0.39
C GLN A 23 -20.19 -4.13 0.31
N LYS A 24 -19.82 -2.85 0.21
CA LYS A 24 -18.39 -2.49 0.09
C LYS A 24 -17.74 -2.34 1.46
N PHE A 25 -16.94 -3.34 1.83
CA PHE A 25 -16.01 -3.24 2.96
C PHE A 25 -14.91 -2.22 2.63
N CYS A 26 -14.95 -1.09 3.32
CA CYS A 26 -13.94 -0.04 3.21
C CYS A 26 -12.74 -0.41 4.11
N ARG A 27 -11.54 -0.49 3.52
CA ARG A 27 -10.29 -0.69 4.29
C ARG A 27 -9.68 0.67 4.64
N LEU A 28 -9.59 0.98 5.92
CA LEU A 28 -8.83 2.13 6.40
C LEU A 28 -7.32 1.81 6.40
N VAL A 29 -6.54 2.53 5.60
CA VAL A 29 -5.06 2.49 5.61
C VAL A 29 -4.53 3.74 6.31
N ALA A 30 -3.90 3.58 7.48
CA ALA A 30 -3.37 4.70 8.24
C ALA A 30 -2.00 5.13 7.72
N VAL A 31 -1.88 6.34 7.17
CA VAL A 31 -0.60 6.83 6.61
C VAL A 31 0.36 7.22 7.75
N SER A 32 1.44 6.47 7.89
CA SER A 32 2.44 6.61 8.97
C SER A 32 3.72 7.35 8.56
N LYS A 33 3.74 7.95 7.37
CA LYS A 33 4.87 8.76 6.89
C LYS A 33 5.27 9.80 7.94
N GLU A 34 6.57 9.86 8.25
CA GLU A 34 7.14 10.79 9.23
C GLU A 34 6.56 10.67 10.65
N LYS A 35 5.79 9.62 10.94
CA LYS A 35 5.29 9.34 12.29
C LYS A 35 6.31 8.50 13.06
N PRO A 36 6.53 8.80 14.35
CA PRO A 36 7.39 7.99 15.20
C PRO A 36 6.74 6.62 15.45
N ILE A 37 7.57 5.62 15.72
CA ILE A 37 7.16 4.22 15.95
C ILE A 37 6.08 4.13 17.04
N GLN A 38 6.21 4.90 18.13
CA GLN A 38 5.25 4.90 19.23
C GLN A 38 3.84 5.31 18.78
N SER A 39 3.71 6.17 17.77
CA SER A 39 2.40 6.53 17.21
C SER A 39 1.76 5.38 16.41
N ILE A 40 2.59 4.57 15.75
CA ILE A 40 2.16 3.38 15.01
C ILE A 40 1.69 2.32 15.99
N ILE A 41 2.49 2.03 17.02
CA ILE A 41 2.14 1.09 18.10
C ILE A 41 0.84 1.52 18.80
N LYS A 42 0.71 2.82 19.10
CA LYS A 42 -0.53 3.34 19.69
C LYS A 42 -1.74 3.10 18.80
N ALA A 43 -1.67 3.43 17.51
CA ALA A 43 -2.77 3.18 16.57
C ALA A 43 -3.07 1.68 16.43
N TYR A 44 -2.03 0.84 16.42
CA TYR A 44 -2.13 -0.60 16.36
C TYR A 44 -2.89 -1.17 17.58
N ASN A 45 -2.61 -0.66 18.78
CA ASN A 45 -3.30 -1.03 20.01
C ASN A 45 -4.78 -0.63 20.02
N PHE A 46 -5.20 0.33 19.17
CA PHE A 46 -6.60 0.67 18.92
C PHE A 46 -7.23 -0.14 17.78
N GLY A 47 -6.59 -1.23 17.33
CA GLY A 47 -7.12 -2.13 16.31
C GLY A 47 -6.71 -1.81 14.87
N GLN A 48 -5.95 -0.73 14.64
CA GLN A 48 -5.42 -0.47 13.29
C GLN A 48 -4.45 -1.59 12.89
N ARG A 49 -4.56 -2.08 11.66
CA ARG A 49 -3.64 -3.09 11.11
C ARG A 49 -2.96 -2.66 9.82
N HIS A 50 -3.66 -1.91 8.99
CA HIS A 50 -3.16 -1.47 7.70
C HIS A 50 -2.48 -0.12 7.80
N PHE A 51 -1.20 -0.04 7.46
CA PHE A 51 -0.41 1.20 7.51
C PHE A 51 0.26 1.50 6.17
N GLY A 52 0.27 2.77 5.79
CA GLY A 52 0.79 3.25 4.52
C GLY A 52 2.08 4.04 4.68
N GLU A 53 3.10 3.70 3.88
CA GLU A 53 4.35 4.46 3.76
C GLU A 53 4.57 4.93 2.32
N ASN A 54 5.19 6.10 2.17
CA ASN A 54 5.44 6.72 0.86
C ASN A 54 6.91 6.68 0.41
N LYS A 55 7.82 6.17 1.25
CA LYS A 55 9.25 6.04 0.95
C LYS A 55 9.67 4.60 1.24
N ILE A 56 10.19 3.91 0.21
CA ILE A 56 10.59 2.49 0.31
C ILE A 56 11.58 2.27 1.45
N ILE A 57 12.54 3.18 1.61
CA ILE A 57 13.56 3.04 2.67
C ILE A 57 12.96 3.15 4.07
N HIS A 58 12.07 4.10 4.32
CA HIS A 58 11.40 4.21 5.61
C HIS A 58 10.50 3.01 5.90
N LEU A 59 9.82 2.49 4.87
CA LEU A 59 9.02 1.28 5.00
C LEU A 59 9.88 0.07 5.37
N TYR A 60 10.99 -0.11 4.65
CA TYR A 60 11.96 -1.16 4.93
C TYR A 60 12.47 -1.06 6.37
N ASP A 61 13.00 0.10 6.77
CA ASP A 61 13.55 0.30 8.11
C ASP A 61 12.51 0.04 9.21
N LYS A 62 11.27 0.49 9.02
CA LYS A 62 10.16 0.22 9.96
C LYS A 62 9.79 -1.26 10.03
N SER A 63 9.83 -1.98 8.90
CA SER A 63 9.53 -3.42 8.87
C SER A 63 10.56 -4.27 9.61
N TYR A 64 11.76 -3.73 9.86
CA TYR A 64 12.82 -4.37 10.64
C TYR A 64 12.99 -3.79 12.05
N ALA A 65 12.21 -2.78 12.44
CA ALA A 65 12.32 -2.17 13.76
C ALA A 65 11.86 -3.17 14.85
N PRO A 66 12.71 -3.51 15.84
CA PRO A 66 12.37 -4.50 16.86
C PRO A 66 11.11 -4.15 17.65
N GLU A 67 10.85 -2.86 17.91
CA GLU A 67 9.64 -2.48 18.65
C GLU A 67 8.37 -2.77 17.85
N LEU A 68 8.40 -2.61 16.52
CA LEU A 68 7.26 -2.91 15.64
C LEU A 68 7.10 -4.41 15.42
N ILE A 69 8.19 -5.15 15.25
CA ILE A 69 8.14 -6.62 15.14
C ILE A 69 7.51 -7.23 16.38
N ASN A 70 7.94 -6.78 17.57
CA ASN A 70 7.47 -7.34 18.84
C ASN A 70 6.05 -6.86 19.22
N SER A 71 5.73 -5.58 18.97
CA SER A 71 4.45 -5.00 19.42
C SER A 71 3.34 -5.12 18.37
N CYS A 72 3.69 -5.33 17.09
CA CYS A 72 2.75 -5.29 15.96
C CYS A 72 2.97 -6.46 14.98
N PRO A 73 2.91 -7.72 15.45
CA PRO A 73 3.34 -8.89 14.66
C PRO A 73 2.55 -9.13 13.36
N ASP A 74 1.28 -8.71 13.31
CA ASP A 74 0.38 -8.84 12.15
C ASP A 74 0.13 -7.50 11.43
N ILE A 75 1.01 -6.50 11.62
CA ILE A 75 0.94 -5.23 10.88
C ILE A 75 0.94 -5.50 9.37
N LYS A 76 0.12 -4.76 8.61
CA LYS A 76 0.01 -4.90 7.17
C LYS A 76 0.52 -3.64 6.50
N TRP A 77 1.67 -3.73 5.85
CA TRP A 77 2.27 -2.59 5.19
C TRP A 77 1.75 -2.39 3.78
N HIS A 78 1.41 -1.15 3.47
CA HIS A 78 1.04 -0.69 2.15
C HIS A 78 2.11 0.29 1.68
N PHE A 79 2.68 0.05 0.50
CA PHE A 79 3.46 1.07 -0.18
C PHE A 79 2.52 1.91 -1.04
N ILE A 80 2.40 3.19 -0.70
CA ILE A 80 1.50 4.17 -1.34
C ILE A 80 2.27 5.35 -1.95
N GLY A 81 3.59 5.23 -2.06
CA GLY A 81 4.47 6.27 -2.58
C GLY A 81 4.81 6.06 -4.04
N ARG A 82 5.47 7.05 -4.65
CA ARG A 82 6.01 6.85 -6.00
C ARG A 82 7.11 5.79 -5.98
N ILE A 83 7.02 4.78 -6.84
CA ILE A 83 8.07 3.78 -7.01
C ILE A 83 9.30 4.45 -7.62
N GLN A 84 10.46 4.21 -7.01
CA GLN A 84 11.75 4.59 -7.55
C GLN A 84 12.39 3.32 -8.11
N SER A 85 12.62 3.25 -9.43
CA SER A 85 13.02 2.01 -10.11
C SER A 85 14.31 1.40 -9.57
N ASN A 86 15.24 2.23 -9.07
CA ASN A 86 16.48 1.75 -8.42
C ASN A 86 16.27 1.16 -7.01
N LYS A 87 15.10 1.35 -6.40
CA LYS A 87 14.77 0.90 -5.04
C LYS A 87 13.64 -0.12 -4.99
N ILE A 88 12.92 -0.32 -6.08
CA ILE A 88 11.75 -1.22 -6.15
C ILE A 88 12.07 -2.64 -5.65
N ARG A 89 13.27 -3.16 -5.93
CA ARG A 89 13.72 -4.49 -5.49
C ARG A 89 13.75 -4.63 -3.96
N LYS A 90 13.92 -3.53 -3.22
CA LYS A 90 13.91 -3.56 -1.75
C LYS A 90 12.52 -3.89 -1.18
N LEU A 91 11.44 -3.68 -1.93
CA LEU A 91 10.09 -4.02 -1.47
C LEU A 91 9.95 -5.53 -1.21
N ALA A 92 10.66 -6.39 -1.94
CA ALA A 92 10.65 -7.83 -1.71
C ALA A 92 11.24 -8.25 -0.35
N GLY A 93 12.04 -7.40 0.28
CA GLY A 93 12.57 -7.63 1.63
C GLY A 93 11.74 -7.00 2.74
N VAL A 94 10.62 -6.33 2.45
CA VAL A 94 9.81 -5.69 3.52
C VAL A 94 9.02 -6.77 4.26
N ASN A 95 9.27 -6.92 5.56
CA ASN A 95 8.49 -7.84 6.40
C ASN A 95 7.03 -7.37 6.47
N ASN A 96 6.10 -8.31 6.36
CA ASN A 96 4.67 -8.04 6.34
C ASN A 96 4.21 -7.01 5.29
N LEU A 97 4.89 -6.95 4.14
CA LEU A 97 4.37 -6.22 2.99
C LEU A 97 3.05 -6.86 2.54
N TYR A 98 1.98 -6.09 2.64
CA TYR A 98 0.65 -6.56 2.26
C TYR A 98 0.28 -6.16 0.84
N MET A 99 0.66 -4.95 0.42
CA MET A 99 0.27 -4.41 -0.89
C MET A 99 1.19 -3.29 -1.39
N VAL A 100 1.37 -3.20 -2.70
CA VAL A 100 1.97 -2.05 -3.41
C VAL A 100 0.89 -1.38 -4.25
N GLU A 101 0.48 -0.16 -3.90
CA GLU A 101 -0.71 0.49 -4.49
C GLU A 101 -0.41 1.40 -5.69
N THR A 102 0.85 1.48 -6.09
CA THR A 102 1.37 2.52 -6.98
C THR A 102 2.17 1.95 -8.15
N VAL A 103 1.80 0.76 -8.63
CA VAL A 103 2.41 0.19 -9.84
C VAL A 103 1.88 0.93 -11.05
N ASP A 104 2.76 1.50 -11.86
CA ASP A 104 2.39 2.38 -12.98
C ASP A 104 3.12 2.07 -14.29
N SER A 105 3.83 0.93 -14.37
CA SER A 105 4.45 0.46 -15.59
C SER A 105 4.62 -1.06 -15.59
N MET A 106 4.76 -1.65 -16.78
CA MET A 106 5.09 -3.08 -16.90
C MET A 106 6.44 -3.38 -16.27
N ASP A 107 7.45 -2.52 -16.49
CA ASP A 107 8.77 -2.64 -15.85
C ASP A 107 8.69 -2.74 -14.32
N HIS A 108 7.82 -1.94 -13.68
CA HIS A 108 7.60 -2.04 -12.24
C HIS A 108 6.99 -3.38 -11.85
N ALA A 109 5.99 -3.87 -12.60
CA ALA A 109 5.38 -5.16 -12.38
C ALA A 109 6.38 -6.32 -12.54
N ASP A 110 7.18 -6.32 -13.61
CA ASP A 110 8.17 -7.35 -13.90
C ASP A 110 9.28 -7.41 -12.84
N ILE A 111 9.78 -6.24 -12.42
CA ILE A 111 10.80 -6.20 -11.37
C ILE A 111 10.20 -6.65 -10.04
N LEU A 112 8.97 -6.24 -9.69
CA LEU A 112 8.31 -6.71 -8.47
C LEU A 112 8.09 -8.23 -8.52
N ASN A 113 7.51 -8.76 -9.60
CA ASN A 113 7.22 -10.18 -9.75
C ASN A 113 8.49 -11.03 -9.66
N SER A 114 9.53 -10.66 -10.42
CA SER A 114 10.81 -11.39 -10.41
C SER A 114 11.48 -11.34 -9.04
N THR A 115 11.53 -10.18 -8.37
CA THR A 115 12.19 -10.08 -7.05
C THR A 115 11.38 -10.66 -5.89
N TRP A 116 10.06 -10.59 -5.96
CA TRP A 116 9.16 -11.18 -4.97
C TRP A 116 9.19 -12.71 -5.05
N GLY A 117 9.11 -13.27 -6.26
CA GLY A 117 9.09 -14.72 -6.49
C GLY A 117 10.38 -15.45 -6.07
N LEU A 118 11.50 -14.74 -5.89
CA LEU A 118 12.73 -15.32 -5.35
C LEU A 118 12.63 -15.67 -3.86
N ASN A 119 11.79 -14.95 -3.10
CA ASN A 119 11.78 -15.01 -1.64
C ASN A 119 10.41 -15.41 -1.05
N HIS A 120 9.35 -15.38 -1.85
CA HIS A 120 7.98 -15.56 -1.39
C HIS A 120 7.21 -16.53 -2.29
N GLN A 121 6.43 -17.41 -1.67
CA GLN A 121 5.58 -18.38 -2.38
C GLN A 121 4.17 -17.83 -2.67
N ILE A 122 3.72 -16.83 -1.91
CA ILE A 122 2.40 -16.22 -2.06
C ILE A 122 2.54 -14.97 -2.94
N PRO A 123 1.69 -14.75 -3.95
CA PRO A 123 1.74 -13.56 -4.79
C PRO A 123 1.57 -12.26 -3.98
N LEU A 124 2.31 -11.21 -4.37
CA LEU A 124 2.16 -9.87 -3.82
C LEU A 124 0.90 -9.21 -4.36
N ASN A 125 0.07 -8.65 -3.48
CA ASN A 125 -1.04 -7.81 -3.93
C ASN A 125 -0.52 -6.49 -4.51
N ILE A 126 -1.00 -6.10 -5.68
CA ILE A 126 -0.69 -4.80 -6.28
C ILE A 126 -1.97 -4.05 -6.67
N MET A 127 -1.87 -2.73 -6.76
CA MET A 127 -2.83 -1.89 -7.48
C MET A 127 -2.10 -1.11 -8.58
N ILE A 128 -2.82 -0.89 -9.68
CA ILE A 128 -2.33 -0.08 -10.80
C ILE A 128 -2.74 1.37 -10.57
N GLN A 129 -1.77 2.28 -10.59
CA GLN A 129 -2.01 3.71 -10.45
C GLN A 129 -2.39 4.33 -11.78
N VAL A 130 -3.62 4.84 -11.83
CA VAL A 130 -4.19 5.49 -13.01
C VAL A 130 -4.23 7.00 -12.81
N ASN A 131 -3.77 7.75 -13.81
CA ASN A 131 -3.96 9.19 -13.88
C ASN A 131 -5.34 9.50 -14.46
N THR A 132 -6.23 10.05 -13.62
CA THR A 132 -7.61 10.40 -14.00
C THR A 132 -7.80 11.88 -14.30
N SER A 133 -6.84 12.76 -13.99
CA SER A 133 -7.01 14.22 -14.16
C SER A 133 -6.65 14.72 -15.56
N GLY A 134 -6.05 13.88 -16.42
CA GLY A 134 -5.58 14.29 -17.76
C GLY A 134 -4.38 15.24 -17.75
N GLU A 135 -4.00 15.78 -16.60
CA GLU A 135 -2.79 16.58 -16.44
C GLU A 135 -1.56 15.68 -16.53
N PRO A 136 -0.52 16.05 -17.30
CA PRO A 136 0.72 15.30 -17.33
C PRO A 136 1.35 15.30 -15.93
N ARG A 137 1.28 14.14 -15.27
CA ARG A 137 2.02 13.85 -14.04
C ARG A 137 3.05 12.79 -14.35
N ASN A 138 4.27 12.99 -13.86
CA ASN A 138 5.47 12.27 -14.30
C ASN A 138 5.53 10.76 -14.00
N SER A 139 4.44 10.01 -13.79
CA SER A 139 4.56 8.54 -13.66
C SER A 139 3.29 7.70 -13.82
N ALA A 140 2.08 8.23 -13.63
CA ALA A 140 0.88 7.38 -13.64
C ALA A 140 0.38 7.10 -15.06
N LEU A 141 -0.08 5.86 -15.31
CA LEU A 141 -0.66 5.45 -16.61
C LEU A 141 -1.90 6.29 -16.91
N LEU A 142 -2.03 6.77 -18.14
CA LEU A 142 -3.25 7.42 -18.57
C LEU A 142 -4.40 6.40 -18.58
N HIS A 143 -5.58 6.79 -18.12
CA HIS A 143 -6.75 5.91 -18.12
C HIS A 143 -6.98 5.21 -19.46
N ASN A 144 -6.79 5.93 -20.57
CA ASN A 144 -7.00 5.40 -21.91
C ASN A 144 -5.92 4.41 -22.37
N SER A 145 -4.71 4.40 -21.79
CA SER A 145 -3.65 3.44 -22.18
C SER A 145 -3.84 2.08 -21.52
N ILE A 146 -4.46 2.02 -20.34
CA ILE A 146 -4.72 0.76 -19.61
C ILE A 146 -5.67 -0.17 -20.38
N PHE A 147 -6.63 0.41 -21.10
CA PHE A 147 -7.65 -0.33 -21.84
C PHE A 147 -7.36 -0.46 -23.35
N ARG A 148 -6.25 0.10 -23.84
CA ARG A 148 -5.91 0.11 -25.29
C ARG A 148 -4.78 -0.83 -25.69
N GLU A 149 -3.99 -1.34 -24.74
CA GLU A 149 -2.99 -2.37 -25.03
C GLU A 149 -3.55 -3.76 -24.71
N GLU A 150 -3.41 -4.63 -25.69
CA GLU A 150 -3.91 -5.99 -25.81
C GLU A 150 -3.69 -6.85 -24.54
N TRP A 151 -4.73 -6.98 -23.70
CA TRP A 151 -4.87 -8.10 -22.76
C TRP A 151 -5.29 -9.40 -23.49
N HIS A 152 -4.75 -9.64 -24.70
CA HIS A 152 -5.14 -10.76 -25.54
C HIS A 152 -4.13 -11.91 -25.59
N GLN A 153 -3.00 -11.86 -24.88
CA GLN A 153 -2.11 -13.03 -24.83
C GLN A 153 -1.52 -13.25 -23.44
N THR A 154 -2.13 -14.17 -22.70
CA THR A 154 -1.41 -15.29 -22.05
C THR A 154 -2.47 -16.32 -21.64
N HIS A 155 -2.51 -17.42 -22.38
CA HIS A 155 -3.11 -18.69 -21.95
C HIS A 155 -2.06 -19.48 -21.19
#